data_AF-A0A1H4FGF9-F1
#
_entry.id   AF-A0A1H4FGF9-F1
#
_cell.length_a   1.000
_cell.length_b   1.000
_cell.length_c   1.000
_cell.angle_alpha   90.00
_cell.angle_beta   90.00
_cell.angle_gamma   90.00
#
_symmetry.space_group_name_H-M   'P 1'
#
loop_
_entity.id
_entity.type
_entity.pdbx_description
1 polymer ?
#
loop_
_entity_poly.entity_id
_entity_poly.type
_entity_poly.pdbx_seq_one_letter_code
_entity_poly.pdbx_strand_id
1 'polypeptide(L)'
;MSDAIALCSPESLALLRADAAARARALTVNARIAVADGALARLAARHADASGRQAARRLVAAFLAETPWSPATGRDLAAVIRALAVAASRSPMAAAQLDAPLARLHELAAQARALTAAQAAVAALAPADMAALRLGVKRR
;
A
#
# COMPACT_ATOMS: atom_id res chain seq x y z
N MET A 1 13.37 29.48 -12.42
CA MET A 1 11.94 29.54 -12.00
C MET A 1 10.98 28.80 -12.94
N SER A 2 11.45 28.03 -13.94
CA SER A 2 10.59 27.40 -14.96
C SER A 2 10.04 26.01 -14.58
N ASP A 3 10.71 25.24 -13.71
CA ASP A 3 10.34 23.83 -13.49
C ASP A 3 9.16 23.62 -12.55
N ALA A 4 8.90 24.56 -11.63
CA ALA A 4 7.79 24.47 -10.68
C ALA A 4 6.42 24.67 -11.34
N ILE A 5 6.36 25.35 -12.47
CA ILE A 5 5.11 25.61 -13.22
C ILE A 5 4.75 24.39 -14.09
N ALA A 6 5.73 23.68 -14.63
CA ALA A 6 5.51 22.46 -15.42
C ALA A 6 4.89 21.33 -14.57
N LEU A 7 5.30 21.19 -13.29
CA LEU A 7 4.72 20.22 -12.35
C LEU A 7 3.28 20.55 -11.89
N CYS A 8 2.80 21.77 -12.15
CA CYS A 8 1.47 22.23 -11.76
C CYS A 8 0.49 22.29 -12.95
N SER A 9 0.80 21.70 -14.10
CA SER A 9 -0.14 21.66 -15.22
C SER A 9 -1.29 20.66 -14.97
N PRO A 10 -2.51 20.91 -15.47
CA PRO A 10 -3.62 19.96 -15.36
C PRO A 10 -3.31 18.59 -15.97
N GLU A 11 -2.49 18.57 -17.03
CA GLU A 11 -2.02 17.35 -17.69
C GLU A 11 -1.06 16.57 -16.79
N SER A 12 -0.10 17.24 -16.15
CA SER A 12 0.80 16.63 -15.16
C SER A 12 0.03 16.05 -13.97
N LEU A 13 -1.01 16.74 -13.49
CA LEU A 13 -1.86 16.24 -12.41
C LEU A 13 -2.70 15.03 -12.85
N ALA A 14 -3.20 15.02 -14.10
CA ALA A 14 -3.89 13.87 -14.66
C ALA A 14 -2.97 12.65 -14.77
N LEU A 15 -1.73 12.83 -15.22
CA LEU A 15 -0.71 11.77 -15.28
C LEU A 15 -0.38 11.21 -13.89
N LEU A 16 -0.20 12.07 -12.89
CA LEU A 16 0.06 11.64 -11.50
C LEU A 16 -1.12 10.86 -10.91
N ARG A 17 -2.37 11.26 -11.20
CA ARG A 17 -3.57 10.52 -10.80
C ARG A 17 -3.64 9.15 -11.47
N ALA A 18 -3.31 9.08 -12.77
CA ALA A 18 -3.29 7.83 -13.52
C ALA A 18 -2.22 6.87 -12.99
N ASP A 19 -1.00 7.36 -12.70
CA ASP A 19 0.07 6.56 -12.09
C ASP A 19 -0.32 6.04 -10.70
N ALA A 20 -0.89 6.88 -9.84
CA ALA A 20 -1.38 6.45 -8.52
C ALA A 20 -2.47 5.37 -8.64
N ALA A 21 -3.39 5.51 -9.61
CA ALA A 21 -4.42 4.51 -9.87
C ALA A 21 -3.83 3.18 -10.39
N ALA A 22 -2.85 3.23 -11.29
CA ALA A 22 -2.15 2.05 -11.79
C ALA A 22 -1.42 1.31 -10.66
N ARG A 23 -0.71 2.05 -9.79
CA ARG A 23 -0.05 1.49 -8.60
C ARG A 23 -1.04 0.85 -7.63
N ALA A 24 -2.21 1.45 -7.42
CA ALA A 24 -3.26 0.88 -6.57
C ALA A 24 -3.79 -0.46 -7.12
N ARG A 25 -4.00 -0.54 -8.44
CA ARG A 25 -4.40 -1.79 -9.11
C ARG A 25 -3.31 -2.86 -8.98
N ALA A 26 -2.06 -2.51 -9.30
CA ALA A 26 -0.93 -3.42 -9.20
C ALA A 26 -0.74 -3.97 -7.78
N LEU A 27 -0.80 -3.10 -6.76
CA LEU A 27 -0.74 -3.50 -5.36
C LEU A 27 -1.87 -4.46 -4.98
N THR A 28 -3.09 -4.18 -5.42
CA THR A 28 -4.25 -5.04 -5.15
C THR A 28 -4.07 -6.43 -5.76
N VAL A 29 -3.61 -6.51 -7.02
CA VAL A 29 -3.32 -7.78 -7.69
C VAL A 29 -2.21 -8.55 -6.97
N ASN A 30 -1.08 -7.88 -6.67
CA ASN A 30 0.06 -8.50 -5.99
C ASN A 30 -0.32 -9.02 -4.60
N ALA A 31 -1.12 -8.26 -3.87
CA ALA A 31 -1.61 -8.63 -2.55
C ALA A 31 -2.58 -9.82 -2.61
N ARG A 32 -3.45 -9.87 -3.63
CA ARG A 32 -4.33 -11.02 -3.87
C ARG A 32 -3.52 -12.27 -4.17
N ILE A 33 -2.51 -12.21 -5.04
CA ILE A 33 -1.63 -13.36 -5.33
C ILE A 33 -0.99 -13.88 -4.04
N ALA A 34 -0.49 -13.00 -3.18
CA ALA A 34 0.11 -13.39 -1.90
C ALA A 34 -0.87 -14.05 -0.91
N VAL A 35 -2.18 -13.82 -1.07
CA VAL A 35 -3.23 -14.32 -0.17
C VAL A 35 -4.04 -15.49 -0.74
N ALA A 36 -4.20 -15.56 -2.07
CA ALA A 36 -5.03 -16.56 -2.75
C ALA A 36 -4.61 -18.00 -2.44
N ASP A 37 -3.30 -18.24 -2.27
CA ASP A 37 -2.79 -19.57 -1.95
C ASP A 37 -3.06 -19.97 -0.49
N GLY A 38 -3.61 -19.08 0.35
CA GLY A 38 -3.83 -19.28 1.78
C GLY A 38 -2.55 -19.39 2.60
N ALA A 39 -1.38 -19.19 1.98
CA ALA A 39 -0.08 -19.31 2.61
C ALA A 39 0.05 -18.36 3.80
N LEU A 40 -0.38 -17.11 3.65
CA LEU A 40 -0.33 -16.11 4.72
C LEU A 40 -1.14 -16.54 5.95
N ALA A 41 -2.36 -17.02 5.75
CA ALA A 41 -3.22 -17.47 6.85
C ALA A 41 -2.62 -18.68 7.58
N ARG A 42 -2.06 -19.64 6.83
CA ARG A 42 -1.39 -20.82 7.41
C ARG A 42 -0.12 -20.46 8.17
N LEU A 43 0.70 -19.57 7.62
CA LEU A 43 1.93 -19.10 8.27
C LEU A 43 1.61 -18.32 9.54
N ALA A 44 0.66 -17.39 9.49
CA ALA A 44 0.23 -16.63 10.67
C ALA A 44 -0.38 -17.56 11.73
N ALA A 45 -1.21 -18.53 11.35
CA ALA A 45 -1.79 -19.48 12.30
C ALA A 45 -0.74 -20.30 13.05
N ARG A 46 0.35 -20.68 12.38
CA ARG A 46 1.43 -21.49 12.97
C ARG A 46 2.40 -20.67 13.80
N HIS A 47 2.77 -19.49 13.33
CA HIS A 47 3.95 -18.77 13.84
C HIS A 47 3.60 -17.46 14.56
N ALA A 48 2.51 -16.79 14.20
CA ALA A 48 2.19 -15.48 14.77
C ALA A 48 1.45 -15.58 16.11
N ASP A 49 1.62 -14.56 16.96
CA ASP A 49 0.82 -14.37 18.17
C ASP A 49 -0.65 -14.03 17.86
N ALA A 50 -1.48 -13.88 18.90
CA ALA A 50 -2.91 -13.61 18.73
C ALA A 50 -3.20 -12.31 17.94
N SER A 51 -2.38 -11.28 18.14
CA SER A 51 -2.54 -9.99 17.45
C SER A 51 -2.17 -10.12 15.97
N GLY A 52 -1.04 -10.76 15.66
CA GLY A 52 -0.60 -11.06 14.31
C GLY A 52 -1.58 -11.95 13.55
N ARG A 53 -2.15 -12.97 14.20
CA ARG A 53 -3.21 -13.81 13.63
C ARG A 53 -4.47 -13.00 13.30
N GLN A 54 -4.89 -12.11 14.18
CA GLN A 54 -6.06 -11.27 13.94
C GLN A 54 -5.82 -10.26 12.81
N ALA A 55 -4.62 -9.66 12.75
CA ALA A 55 -4.22 -8.79 11.64
C ALA A 55 -4.21 -9.54 10.31
N ALA A 56 -3.67 -10.77 10.29
CA ALA A 56 -3.68 -11.60 9.09
C ALA A 56 -5.11 -11.92 8.62
N ARG A 57 -6.03 -12.23 9.53
CA ARG A 57 -7.45 -12.46 9.20
C ARG A 57 -8.11 -11.22 8.58
N ARG A 58 -7.91 -10.03 9.16
CA ARG A 58 -8.44 -8.78 8.60
C ARG A 58 -7.86 -8.49 7.22
N LEU A 59 -6.56 -8.70 7.05
CA LEU A 59 -5.88 -8.51 5.78
C LEU A 59 -6.44 -9.44 4.70
N VAL A 60 -6.58 -10.73 5.02
CA VAL A 60 -7.17 -11.73 4.12
C VAL A 60 -8.61 -11.36 3.76
N ALA A 61 -9.42 -10.99 4.75
CA ALA A 61 -10.80 -10.58 4.53
C ALA A 61 -10.90 -9.35 3.60
N ALA A 62 -10.04 -8.35 3.79
CA ALA A 62 -10.01 -7.16 2.94
C ALA A 62 -9.68 -7.50 1.47
N PHE A 63 -8.74 -8.41 1.22
CA PHE A 63 -8.40 -8.80 -0.15
C PHE A 63 -9.43 -9.72 -0.80
N LEU A 64 -10.10 -10.58 -0.03
CA LEU A 64 -11.21 -11.39 -0.52
C LEU A 64 -12.43 -10.53 -0.87
N ALA A 65 -12.69 -9.48 -0.08
CA ALA A 65 -13.76 -8.51 -0.32
C ALA A 65 -13.41 -7.46 -1.39
N GLU A 66 -12.26 -7.61 -2.08
CA GLU A 66 -11.76 -6.65 -3.09
C GLU A 66 -11.72 -5.20 -2.59
N THR A 67 -11.50 -5.04 -1.29
CA THR A 67 -11.51 -3.71 -0.67
C THR A 67 -10.30 -2.92 -1.19
N PRO A 68 -10.49 -1.68 -1.65
CA PRO A 68 -9.38 -0.82 -2.04
C PRO A 68 -8.36 -0.70 -0.91
N TRP A 69 -7.09 -0.55 -1.28
CA TRP A 69 -6.03 -0.34 -0.30
C TRP A 69 -6.33 0.85 0.61
N SER A 70 -6.19 0.65 1.92
CA SER A 70 -6.43 1.68 2.93
C SER A 70 -5.28 1.74 3.95
N PRO A 71 -5.15 2.85 4.71
CA PRO A 71 -4.23 2.92 5.83
C PRO A 71 -4.46 1.82 6.89
N ALA A 72 -5.70 1.36 7.06
CA ALA A 72 -6.01 0.24 7.95
C ALA A 72 -5.38 -1.07 7.44
N THR A 73 -5.54 -1.36 6.15
CA THR A 73 -4.91 -2.52 5.48
C THR A 73 -3.39 -2.48 5.61
N GLY A 74 -2.78 -1.30 5.46
CA GLY A 74 -1.33 -1.14 5.67
C GLY A 74 -0.88 -1.39 7.10
N ARG A 75 -1.65 -0.95 8.10
CA ARG A 75 -1.37 -1.26 9.52
C ARG A 75 -1.47 -2.76 9.81
N ASP A 76 -2.48 -3.43 9.25
CA ASP A 76 -2.63 -4.87 9.38
C ASP A 76 -1.45 -5.62 8.75
N LEU A 77 -1.02 -5.24 7.53
CA LEU A 77 0.16 -5.83 6.89
C LEU A 77 1.42 -5.66 7.77
N ALA A 78 1.64 -4.45 8.30
CA ALA A 78 2.79 -4.19 9.17
C ALA A 78 2.74 -5.01 10.48
N ALA A 79 1.55 -5.22 11.04
CA ALA A 79 1.37 -6.05 12.22
C ALA A 79 1.69 -7.53 11.94
N VAL A 80 1.27 -8.06 10.78
CA VAL A 80 1.61 -9.42 10.35
C VAL A 80 3.11 -9.59 10.16
N ILE A 81 3.77 -8.66 9.45
CA ILE A 81 5.22 -8.68 9.26
C ILE A 81 5.95 -8.73 10.60
N ARG A 82 5.58 -7.85 11.55
CA ARG A 82 6.21 -7.84 12.88
C ARG A 82 6.02 -9.16 13.62
N ALA A 83 4.81 -9.71 13.64
CA ALA A 83 4.54 -10.95 14.34
C ALA A 83 5.33 -12.14 13.75
N LEU A 84 5.42 -12.22 12.42
CA LEU A 84 6.19 -13.26 11.74
C LEU A 84 7.70 -13.07 11.92
N ALA A 85 8.21 -11.84 11.87
CA ALA A 85 9.61 -11.55 12.14
C ALA A 85 10.03 -11.91 13.57
N VAL A 86 9.15 -11.65 14.56
CA VAL A 86 9.36 -12.09 15.94
C VAL A 86 9.34 -13.61 16.06
N ALA A 87 8.51 -14.31 15.30
CA ALA A 87 8.52 -15.77 15.28
C ALA A 87 9.83 -16.32 14.67
N ALA A 88 10.28 -15.73 13.56
CA ALA A 88 11.54 -16.08 12.91
C ALA A 88 12.75 -15.87 13.84
N SER A 89 12.78 -14.80 14.64
CA SER A 89 13.89 -14.55 15.57
C SER A 89 13.95 -15.52 16.75
N ARG A 90 12.85 -16.21 17.05
CA ARG A 90 12.74 -17.16 18.17
C ARG A 90 13.09 -18.60 17.80
N SER A 91 13.15 -18.93 16.50
CA SER A 91 13.40 -20.30 16.05
C SER A 91 14.07 -20.33 14.68
N PRO A 92 15.23 -21.02 14.53
CA PRO A 92 15.89 -21.15 13.22
C PRO A 92 15.04 -21.91 12.21
N MET A 93 14.20 -22.87 12.67
CA MET A 93 13.25 -23.57 11.80
C MET A 93 12.17 -22.60 11.29
N ALA A 94 11.64 -21.73 12.16
CA ALA A 94 10.68 -20.72 11.74
C ALA A 94 11.34 -19.69 10.79
N ALA A 95 12.58 -19.28 11.07
CA ALA A 95 13.34 -18.38 10.20
C ALA A 95 13.46 -18.93 8.78
N ALA A 96 13.87 -20.18 8.61
CA ALA A 96 13.98 -20.82 7.31
C ALA A 96 12.63 -20.90 6.57
N GLN A 97 11.53 -21.15 7.29
CA GLN A 97 10.18 -21.21 6.70
C GLN A 97 9.61 -19.83 6.35
N LEU A 98 10.08 -18.76 7.02
CA LEU A 98 9.51 -17.42 6.94
C LEU A 98 10.33 -16.46 6.09
N ASP A 99 11.56 -16.80 5.71
CA ASP A 99 12.44 -15.90 4.95
C ASP A 99 11.81 -15.38 3.65
N ALA A 100 11.46 -16.26 2.72
CA ALA A 100 10.82 -15.88 1.46
C ALA A 100 9.42 -15.22 1.66
N PRO A 101 8.53 -15.74 2.54
CA PRO A 101 7.29 -15.05 2.86
C PRO A 101 7.47 -13.63 3.41
N LEU A 102 8.42 -13.43 4.34
CA LEU A 102 8.70 -12.12 4.91
C LEU A 102 9.24 -11.17 3.85
N ALA A 103 10.15 -11.61 2.99
CA ALA A 103 10.65 -10.81 1.87
C ALA A 103 9.49 -10.32 0.96
N ARG A 104 8.56 -11.22 0.60
CA ARG A 104 7.39 -10.84 -0.21
C ARG A 104 6.45 -9.88 0.51
N LEU A 105 6.22 -10.06 1.82
CA LEU A 105 5.41 -9.12 2.60
C LEU A 105 6.08 -7.75 2.73
N HIS A 106 7.40 -7.70 2.86
CA HIS A 106 8.16 -6.45 2.87
C HIS A 106 8.08 -5.72 1.54
N GLU A 107 8.10 -6.43 0.41
CA GLU A 107 7.89 -5.87 -0.91
C GLU A 107 6.49 -5.24 -1.04
N LEU A 108 5.44 -5.96 -0.63
CA LEU A 108 4.07 -5.41 -0.59
C LEU A 108 3.98 -4.15 0.29
N ALA A 109 4.66 -4.16 1.44
CA ALA A 109 4.70 -2.99 2.32
C ALA A 109 5.42 -1.81 1.68
N ALA A 110 6.47 -2.04 0.89
CA ALA A 110 7.16 -1.00 0.14
C ALA A 110 6.28 -0.42 -0.96
N GLN A 111 5.59 -1.27 -1.73
CA GLN A 111 4.61 -0.85 -2.74
C GLN A 111 3.49 0.00 -2.12
N ALA A 112 2.96 -0.40 -0.96
CA ALA A 112 1.96 0.34 -0.23
C ALA A 112 2.44 1.73 0.24
N ARG A 113 3.68 1.83 0.72
CA ARG A 113 4.27 3.13 1.08
C ARG A 113 4.42 4.03 -0.14
N ALA A 114 4.87 3.49 -1.27
CA ALA A 114 4.99 4.23 -2.52
C ALA A 114 3.63 4.75 -3.02
N LEU A 115 2.58 3.92 -2.95
CA LEU A 115 1.22 4.36 -3.28
C LEU A 115 0.75 5.49 -2.36
N THR A 116 0.96 5.34 -1.06
CA THR A 116 0.58 6.38 -0.07
C THR A 116 1.29 7.70 -0.36
N ALA A 117 2.58 7.66 -0.69
CA ALA A 117 3.35 8.85 -1.06
C ALA A 117 2.84 9.49 -2.37
N ALA A 118 2.53 8.68 -3.39
CA ALA A 118 1.96 9.17 -4.64
C ALA A 118 0.59 9.84 -4.43
N GLN A 119 -0.27 9.25 -3.61
CA GLN A 119 -1.57 9.83 -3.25
C GLN A 119 -1.42 11.14 -2.47
N ALA A 120 -0.46 11.22 -1.55
CA ALA A 120 -0.16 12.45 -0.82
C ALA A 120 0.36 13.55 -1.76
N ALA A 121 1.21 13.22 -2.73
CA ALA A 121 1.69 14.16 -3.75
C ALA A 121 0.54 14.70 -4.61
N VAL A 122 -0.38 13.83 -5.07
CA VAL A 122 -1.59 14.24 -5.79
C VAL A 122 -2.46 15.15 -4.93
N ALA A 123 -2.64 14.82 -3.65
CA ALA A 123 -3.45 15.62 -2.73
C ALA A 123 -2.83 16.98 -2.42
N ALA A 124 -1.50 17.09 -2.34
CA ALA A 124 -0.79 18.35 -2.12
C ALA A 124 -0.91 19.31 -3.30
N LEU A 125 -1.05 18.79 -4.53
CA LEU A 125 -1.21 19.58 -5.76
C LEU A 125 -2.68 19.95 -6.05
N ALA A 126 -3.64 19.20 -5.50
CA ALA A 126 -5.08 19.41 -5.72
C ALA A 126 -5.67 20.78 -5.28
N PRO A 127 -5.15 21.53 -4.27
CA PRO A 127 -5.74 22.81 -3.86
C PRO A 127 -5.37 23.99 -4.76
N ALA A 128 -4.35 23.87 -5.63
CA ALA A 128 -3.89 24.98 -6.46
C ALA A 128 -4.78 25.21 -7.70
N ASP A 129 -5.41 24.15 -8.23
CA ASP A 129 -6.21 24.21 -9.47
C ASP A 129 -7.49 25.04 -9.32
N MET A 130 -8.22 24.90 -8.20
CA MET A 130 -9.53 25.56 -8.05
C MET A 130 -9.43 27.07 -7.79
N ALA A 131 -8.32 27.55 -7.20
CA ALA A 131 -8.11 28.97 -6.95
C ALA A 131 -7.61 29.70 -8.21
N ALA A 132 -6.70 29.10 -8.98
CA ALA A 132 -6.19 29.66 -10.22
C ALA A 132 -7.25 29.70 -11.34
N LEU A 133 -8.09 28.66 -11.48
CA LEU A 133 -9.23 28.67 -12.40
C LEU A 133 -10.29 29.73 -12.03
N ARG A 134 -10.52 29.97 -10.73
CA ARG A 134 -11.46 31.01 -10.28
C ARG A 134 -10.96 32.43 -10.50
N LEU A 135 -9.65 32.65 -10.50
CA LEU A 135 -9.03 33.97 -10.73
C LEU A 135 -8.73 34.25 -12.21
N GLY A 136 -8.56 33.21 -13.04
CA GLY A 136 -8.25 33.32 -14.47
C GLY A 136 -9.44 33.55 -15.41
N VAL A 137 -10.69 33.34 -14.97
CA VAL A 137 -11.90 33.54 -15.80
C VAL A 137 -12.37 35.02 -15.85
N LYS A 138 -11.54 35.98 -15.41
CA LYS A 138 -11.80 37.42 -15.56
C LYS A 138 -10.66 38.17 -16.24
N ARG A 139 -10.49 37.98 -17.56
CA ARG A 139 -10.03 39.03 -18.51
C ARG A 139 -10.71 38.70 -19.84
N ARG A 140 -11.85 39.32 -20.17
CA ARG A 140 -11.98 40.54 -20.99
C ARG A 140 -10.98 40.59 -22.14
#